data_AF-A0A355TU77-F1
#
_entry.id   AF-A0A355TU77-F1
#
_cell.length_a   1.000
_cell.length_b   1.000
_cell.length_c   1.000
_cell.angle_alpha   90.00
_cell.angle_beta   90.00
_cell.angle_gamma   90.00
#
_symmetry.space_group_name_H-M   'P 1'
#
loop_
_entity.id
_entity.type
_entity.pdbx_description
1 polymer ?
#
loop_
_entity_poly.entity_id
_entity_poly.type
_entity_poly.pdbx_seq_one_letter_code
_entity_poly.pdbx_strand_id
1 'polypeptide(L)'
;MTKKKGLKFRYGESSNMSELQNNPCECKKDELLEIFLGGDLASAETPEKAVTDSEKAEREKLGLAKVAEELSANPKSLEGIAFELLGNLLLGGVSVVDKVAELMMDKNPAGYVNAIFKAADRCTVPYVKFTLVRAVFRRYPGRYRPYIMALGRELISGTFDEHTIDVTLWLLQKFGAELLPDLVSFMRADGHGQEKIKVLTDAVQLLGGAALPVVTAAADSTDAALAQAGTEALKRIGQV
;
A
#
# COMPACT_ATOMS: atom_id res chain seq x y z
N MET A 1 -2.47 -5.95 -35.71
CA MET A 1 -2.23 -4.64 -35.05
C MET A 1 -3.45 -4.29 -34.20
N THR A 2 -3.42 -4.67 -32.93
CA THR A 2 -4.54 -4.54 -31.99
C THR A 2 -4.48 -3.21 -31.24
N LYS A 3 -5.50 -2.36 -31.43
CA LYS A 3 -5.65 -1.07 -30.75
C LYS A 3 -5.93 -1.29 -29.25
N LYS A 4 -5.00 -0.90 -28.39
CA LYS A 4 -5.25 -0.71 -26.94
C LYS A 4 -6.19 0.49 -26.76
N LYS A 5 -7.42 0.24 -26.29
CA LYS A 5 -8.31 1.29 -25.79
C LYS A 5 -7.85 1.68 -24.39
N GLY A 6 -7.11 2.77 -24.28
CA GLY A 6 -6.85 3.43 -23.00
C GLY A 6 -8.15 4.00 -22.44
N LEU A 7 -8.49 3.63 -21.20
CA LEU A 7 -9.56 4.27 -20.43
C LEU A 7 -9.14 5.72 -20.14
N LYS A 8 -9.70 6.68 -20.89
CA LYS A 8 -9.62 8.11 -20.55
C LYS A 8 -10.86 8.47 -19.74
N PHE A 9 -10.69 8.73 -18.45
CA PHE A 9 -11.72 9.43 -17.66
C PHE A 9 -11.54 10.94 -17.87
N ARG A 10 -12.60 11.60 -18.39
CA ARG A 10 -12.73 13.06 -18.40
C ARG A 10 -13.29 13.47 -17.05
N TYR A 11 -12.55 14.25 -16.27
CA TYR A 11 -13.13 15.10 -15.23
C TYR A 11 -13.34 16.50 -15.82
N GLY A 12 -14.51 17.07 -15.50
CA GLY A 12 -15.07 18.29 -16.10
C GLY A 12 -14.18 19.53 -15.98
N GLU A 13 -14.43 20.43 -16.91
CA GLU A 13 -13.69 21.66 -17.19
C GLU A 13 -13.75 22.71 -16.07
N SER A 14 -12.60 23.38 -15.93
CA SER A 14 -12.36 24.78 -15.56
C SER A 14 -13.36 25.50 -14.65
N SER A 15 -12.87 25.92 -13.49
CA SER A 15 -13.28 27.19 -12.87
C SER A 15 -12.03 27.93 -12.41
N ASN A 16 -12.05 29.24 -12.64
CA ASN A 16 -10.91 30.17 -12.73
C ASN A 16 -9.91 30.10 -11.57
N MET A 17 -8.63 29.99 -11.93
CA MET A 17 -7.48 30.25 -11.06
C MET A 17 -7.20 31.75 -11.04
N SER A 18 -7.75 32.45 -10.06
CA SER A 18 -7.32 33.78 -9.65
C SER A 18 -7.70 33.88 -8.17
N GLU A 19 -6.77 34.30 -7.30
CA GLU A 19 -6.91 34.36 -5.83
C GLU A 19 -6.48 33.09 -5.07
N LEU A 20 -5.24 32.65 -5.30
CA LEU A 20 -4.42 31.99 -4.27
C LEU A 20 -3.19 32.88 -4.06
N GLN A 21 -3.38 34.04 -3.44
CA GLN A 21 -2.28 34.86 -2.94
C GLN A 21 -2.40 34.93 -1.42
N ASN A 22 -1.36 34.40 -0.76
CA ASN A 22 -1.09 34.37 0.68
C ASN A 22 -1.95 33.39 1.50
N ASN A 23 -1.65 32.09 1.34
CA ASN A 23 -2.12 31.05 2.25
C ASN A 23 -1.20 30.98 3.49
N PRO A 24 -1.71 31.14 4.72
CA PRO A 24 -0.96 30.91 5.96
C PRO A 24 -0.60 29.42 6.19
N CYS A 25 -0.87 28.54 5.23
CA CYS A 25 -0.66 27.10 5.30
C CYS A 25 0.76 26.65 4.91
N GLU A 26 1.56 27.47 4.25
CA GLU A 26 2.91 27.07 3.81
C GLU A 26 3.88 26.88 5.00
N CYS A 27 3.90 27.79 5.98
CA CYS A 27 4.75 27.63 7.17
C CYS A 27 4.43 26.36 7.98
N LYS A 28 3.15 26.00 8.11
CA LYS A 28 2.73 24.78 8.83
C LYS A 28 3.08 23.50 8.10
N LYS A 29 3.15 23.56 6.77
CA LYS A 29 3.53 22.43 5.90
C LYS A 29 5.02 22.10 6.10
N ASP A 30 5.88 23.11 6.14
CA ASP A 30 7.31 22.93 6.34
C ASP A 30 7.59 22.38 7.76
N GLU A 31 6.91 22.88 8.79
CA GLU A 31 7.00 22.34 10.15
C GLU A 31 6.63 20.84 10.25
N LEU A 32 5.58 20.40 9.55
CA LEU A 32 5.20 18.98 9.54
C LEU A 32 6.24 18.12 8.84
N LEU A 33 6.81 18.61 7.75
CA LEU A 33 7.85 17.91 6.99
C LEU A 33 9.15 17.81 7.79
N GLU A 34 9.56 18.88 8.47
CA GLU A 34 10.72 18.86 9.35
C GLU A 34 10.59 17.83 10.48
N ILE A 35 9.38 17.63 11.01
CA ILE A 35 9.13 16.63 12.05
C ILE A 35 9.28 15.21 11.51
N PHE A 36 8.82 14.96 10.28
CA PHE A 36 8.92 13.64 9.66
C PHE A 36 10.31 13.34 9.08
N LEU A 37 10.99 14.35 8.54
CA LEU A 37 12.29 14.23 7.87
C LEU A 37 13.49 14.52 8.78
N GLY A 38 13.26 15.09 9.97
CA GLY A 38 14.28 15.23 11.01
C GLY A 38 15.26 16.38 10.82
N GLY A 39 14.86 17.49 10.20
CA GLY A 39 15.70 18.68 10.05
C GLY A 39 15.12 19.73 9.11
N ASP A 40 15.61 20.95 9.28
CA ASP A 40 15.34 22.15 8.47
C ASP A 40 15.58 21.84 6.98
N LEU A 41 14.56 22.01 6.13
CA LEU A 41 14.57 21.64 4.69
C LEU A 41 15.73 22.29 3.91
N ALA A 42 16.36 23.33 4.48
CA ALA A 42 17.50 24.04 3.91
C ALA A 42 18.89 23.43 4.21
N SER A 43 18.99 22.40 5.06
CA SER A 43 20.29 21.84 5.50
C SER A 43 20.48 20.38 5.05
N ALA A 44 20.49 20.15 3.74
CA ALA A 44 20.73 18.82 3.16
C ALA A 44 22.21 18.35 3.15
N GLU A 45 23.11 19.04 3.84
CA GLU A 45 24.54 18.70 3.89
C GLU A 45 25.06 18.59 5.33
N THR A 46 24.59 17.61 6.11
CA THR A 46 25.42 17.07 7.20
C THR A 46 25.16 15.58 7.40
N PRO A 47 26.21 14.79 7.74
CA PRO A 47 26.11 13.34 7.81
C PRO A 47 25.18 12.92 8.94
N GLU A 48 24.17 12.12 8.58
CA GLU A 48 23.18 11.53 9.47
C GLU A 48 23.85 10.89 10.70
N LYS A 49 23.59 11.48 11.86
CA LYS A 49 23.69 10.77 13.13
C LYS A 49 22.68 9.63 13.04
N ALA A 50 23.13 8.37 13.15
CA ALA A 50 22.25 7.20 13.15
C ALA A 50 21.15 7.39 14.21
N VAL A 51 19.96 7.78 13.75
CA VAL A 51 18.78 7.98 14.59
C VAL A 51 18.35 6.61 15.09
N THR A 52 18.18 6.47 16.40
CA THR A 52 17.75 5.20 16.98
C THR A 52 16.29 4.91 16.59
N ASP A 53 15.91 3.63 16.50
CA ASP A 53 14.53 3.24 16.18
C ASP A 53 13.50 3.86 17.15
N SER A 54 13.91 4.12 18.39
CA SER A 54 13.10 4.80 19.41
C SER A 54 12.83 6.26 19.07
N GLU A 55 13.85 7.00 18.64
CA GLU A 55 13.71 8.42 18.24
C GLU A 55 12.89 8.54 16.95
N LYS A 56 13.03 7.59 16.02
CA LYS A 56 12.21 7.53 14.81
C LYS A 56 10.73 7.30 15.13
N ALA A 57 10.44 6.37 16.04
CA ALA A 57 9.07 6.08 16.46
C ALA A 57 8.42 7.27 17.20
N GLU A 58 9.18 7.98 18.03
CA GLU A 58 8.69 9.16 18.75
C GLU A 58 8.39 10.32 17.80
N ARG A 59 9.26 10.55 16.80
CA ARG A 59 9.03 11.55 15.74
C ARG A 59 7.80 11.22 14.90
N GLU A 60 7.64 9.96 14.50
CA GLU A 60 6.46 9.51 13.77
C GLU A 60 5.18 9.76 14.58
N LYS A 61 5.19 9.44 15.88
CA LYS A 61 4.05 9.68 16.78
C LYS A 61 3.73 11.18 16.90
N LEU A 62 4.74 12.03 17.04
CA LEU A 62 4.57 13.47 17.12
C LEU A 62 4.00 14.05 15.81
N GLY A 63 4.55 13.63 14.68
CA GLY A 63 4.09 14.04 13.35
C GLY A 63 2.63 13.65 13.10
N LEU A 64 2.25 12.40 13.42
CA LEU A 64 0.87 11.93 13.28
C LEU A 64 -0.11 12.70 14.18
N ALA A 65 0.30 13.05 15.40
CA ALA A 65 -0.52 13.86 16.31
C ALA A 65 -0.78 15.27 15.75
N LYS A 66 0.25 15.93 15.22
CA LYS A 66 0.08 17.25 14.60
C LYS A 66 -0.76 17.21 13.33
N VAL A 67 -0.59 16.17 12.49
CA VAL A 67 -1.48 15.96 11.33
C VAL A 67 -2.93 15.79 11.80
N ALA A 68 -3.19 15.02 12.86
CA ALA A 68 -4.54 14.84 13.39
C ALA A 68 -5.16 16.16 13.87
N GLU A 69 -4.36 17.04 14.49
CA GLU A 69 -4.78 18.36 14.93
C GLU A 69 -5.14 19.26 13.74
N GLU A 70 -4.26 19.36 12.74
CA GLU A 70 -4.51 20.19 11.54
C GLU A 70 -5.72 19.71 10.73
N LEU A 71 -5.89 18.39 10.57
CA LEU A 71 -7.07 17.81 9.91
C LEU A 71 -8.37 18.12 10.68
N SER A 72 -8.29 18.34 12.00
CA SER A 72 -9.45 18.69 12.84
C SER A 72 -9.75 20.20 12.81
N ALA A 73 -8.73 21.04 12.62
CA ALA A 73 -8.87 22.49 12.66
C ALA A 73 -9.37 23.11 11.33
N ASN A 74 -9.04 22.52 10.17
CA ASN A 74 -9.34 23.14 8.86
C ASN A 74 -10.02 22.20 7.84
N PRO A 75 -11.31 21.87 8.02
CA PRO A 75 -12.01 20.88 7.19
C PRO A 75 -12.37 21.31 5.75
N LYS A 76 -12.07 22.54 5.30
CA LYS A 76 -12.49 23.05 3.97
C LYS A 76 -11.37 23.13 2.91
N SER A 77 -10.09 23.10 3.28
CA SER A 77 -8.92 23.09 2.37
C SER A 77 -8.29 21.69 2.20
N LEU A 78 -9.02 20.67 2.63
CA LEU A 78 -8.53 19.33 2.95
C LEU A 78 -7.96 18.53 1.79
N GLU A 79 -8.51 18.65 0.58
CA GLU A 79 -8.07 17.80 -0.53
C GLU A 79 -6.68 18.20 -1.04
N GLY A 80 -6.39 19.51 -1.09
CA GLY A 80 -5.10 20.05 -1.55
C GLY A 80 -3.99 19.83 -0.54
N ILE A 81 -4.25 20.17 0.74
CA ILE A 81 -3.27 20.00 1.82
C ILE A 81 -2.95 18.52 2.01
N ALA A 82 -3.97 17.66 2.03
CA ALA A 82 -3.73 16.24 2.25
C ALA A 82 -3.07 15.57 1.05
N PHE A 83 -3.36 16.02 -0.17
CA PHE A 83 -2.65 15.59 -1.37
C PHE A 83 -1.16 15.99 -1.32
N GLU A 84 -0.84 17.24 -0.96
CA GLU A 84 0.55 17.70 -0.84
C GLU A 84 1.30 17.02 0.31
N LEU A 85 0.62 16.82 1.45
CA LEU A 85 1.15 16.11 2.60
C LEU A 85 1.51 14.67 2.22
N LEU A 86 0.58 13.93 1.59
CA LEU A 86 0.86 12.57 1.12
C LEU A 86 1.97 12.57 0.06
N GLY A 87 1.95 13.51 -0.89
CA GLY A 87 2.95 13.62 -1.94
C GLY A 87 4.37 13.86 -1.42
N ASN A 88 4.52 14.67 -0.37
CA ASN A 88 5.82 14.95 0.24
C ASN A 88 6.26 13.86 1.23
N LEU A 89 5.32 13.20 1.91
CA LEU A 89 5.60 12.03 2.76
C LEU A 89 6.07 10.81 1.99
N LEU A 90 5.90 10.77 0.66
CA LEU A 90 6.55 9.77 -0.19
C LEU A 90 8.08 9.78 -0.05
N LEU A 91 8.67 10.87 0.47
CA LEU A 91 10.09 10.98 0.78
C LEU A 91 10.48 10.40 2.15
N GLY A 92 9.52 10.31 3.10
CA GLY A 92 9.75 9.91 4.50
C GLY A 92 9.52 8.42 4.81
N GLY A 93 9.10 7.62 3.82
CA GLY A 93 8.92 6.17 3.93
C GLY A 93 7.46 5.70 4.01
N VAL A 94 7.24 4.42 3.70
CA VAL A 94 5.91 3.87 3.40
C VAL A 94 4.98 3.77 4.61
N SER A 95 5.51 3.57 5.83
CA SER A 95 4.69 3.38 7.04
C SER A 95 3.92 4.64 7.44
N VAL A 96 4.51 5.81 7.23
CA VAL A 96 3.91 7.10 7.59
C VAL A 96 2.76 7.43 6.64
N VAL A 97 2.94 7.15 5.34
CA VAL A 97 1.94 7.41 4.30
C VAL A 97 0.65 6.60 4.55
N ASP A 98 0.77 5.32 4.94
CA ASP A 98 -0.38 4.47 5.26
C ASP A 98 -1.17 5.02 6.45
N LYS A 99 -0.48 5.34 7.56
CA LYS A 99 -1.11 5.86 8.79
C LYS A 99 -1.81 7.20 8.58
N VAL A 100 -1.22 8.09 7.78
CA VAL A 100 -1.84 9.39 7.44
C VAL A 100 -3.08 9.18 6.58
N ALA A 101 -3.03 8.30 5.58
CA ALA A 101 -4.20 7.98 4.77
C ALA A 101 -5.32 7.35 5.60
N GLU A 102 -5.00 6.46 6.55
CA GLU A 102 -5.97 5.93 7.50
C GLU A 102 -6.60 7.05 8.34
N LEU A 103 -5.79 7.92 8.95
CA LEU A 103 -6.27 9.02 9.76
C LEU A 103 -7.19 9.98 8.98
N MET A 104 -6.85 10.26 7.73
CA MET A 104 -7.72 11.02 6.82
C MET A 104 -9.06 10.29 6.63
N MET A 105 -9.01 9.01 6.29
CA MET A 105 -10.21 8.18 6.12
C MET A 105 -11.04 8.03 7.39
N ASP A 106 -10.44 8.14 8.57
CA ASP A 106 -11.13 8.12 9.87
C ASP A 106 -11.87 9.44 10.13
N LYS A 107 -11.27 10.57 9.73
CA LYS A 107 -11.80 11.91 9.97
C LYS A 107 -12.90 12.31 9.00
N ASN A 108 -12.69 12.13 7.69
CA ASN A 108 -13.67 12.48 6.66
C ASN A 108 -13.55 11.57 5.42
N PRO A 109 -14.07 10.34 5.48
CA PRO A 109 -13.99 9.38 4.38
C PRO A 109 -14.43 9.96 3.03
N ALA A 110 -15.50 10.75 2.99
CA ALA A 110 -16.04 11.30 1.73
C ALA A 110 -15.17 12.43 1.16
N GLY A 111 -14.56 13.24 2.02
CA GLY A 111 -13.74 14.38 1.61
C GLY A 111 -12.34 14.00 1.11
N TYR A 112 -11.78 12.88 1.56
CA TYR A 112 -10.37 12.55 1.28
C TYR A 112 -10.14 11.47 0.23
N VAL A 113 -11.17 10.73 -0.17
CA VAL A 113 -11.05 9.70 -1.22
C VAL A 113 -10.32 10.23 -2.46
N ASN A 114 -10.72 11.39 -2.97
CA ASN A 114 -10.12 11.95 -4.18
C ASN A 114 -8.66 12.38 -3.97
N ALA A 115 -8.32 12.95 -2.81
CA ALA A 115 -6.94 13.30 -2.47
C ALA A 115 -6.04 12.05 -2.46
N ILE A 116 -6.52 10.97 -1.83
CA ILE A 116 -5.76 9.73 -1.72
C ILE A 116 -5.55 9.09 -3.10
N PHE A 117 -6.58 9.06 -3.95
CA PHE A 117 -6.41 8.54 -5.32
C PHE A 117 -5.47 9.41 -6.16
N LYS A 118 -5.55 10.74 -6.06
CA LYS A 118 -4.60 11.64 -6.73
C LYS A 118 -3.17 11.37 -6.27
N ALA A 119 -2.96 11.16 -4.96
CA ALA A 119 -1.64 10.83 -4.40
C ALA A 119 -1.13 9.48 -4.92
N ALA A 120 -2.01 8.46 -4.95
CA ALA A 120 -1.67 7.14 -5.49
C ALA A 120 -1.31 7.20 -6.98
N ASP A 121 -2.03 8.00 -7.78
CA ASP A 121 -1.75 8.15 -9.22
C ASP A 121 -0.38 8.78 -9.50
N ARG A 122 0.09 9.69 -8.64
CA ARG A 122 1.42 10.32 -8.78
C ARG A 122 2.56 9.50 -8.19
N CYS A 123 2.26 8.52 -7.35
CA CYS A 123 3.28 7.66 -6.78
C CYS A 123 3.87 6.76 -7.87
N THR A 124 5.16 6.50 -7.81
CA THR A 124 5.83 5.53 -8.70
C THR A 124 6.07 4.19 -8.03
N VAL A 125 5.98 4.13 -6.70
CA VAL A 125 6.22 2.93 -5.88
C VAL A 125 4.92 2.13 -5.77
N PRO A 126 4.81 0.93 -6.37
CA PRO A 126 3.55 0.18 -6.42
C PRO A 126 3.00 -0.17 -5.03
N TYR A 127 3.87 -0.51 -4.08
CA TYR A 127 3.44 -0.83 -2.71
C TYR A 127 2.79 0.37 -2.01
N VAL A 128 3.31 1.58 -2.20
CA VAL A 128 2.72 2.79 -1.62
C VAL A 128 1.35 3.10 -2.24
N LYS A 129 1.18 2.86 -3.55
CA LYS A 129 -0.15 2.94 -4.17
C LYS A 129 -1.13 1.99 -3.50
N PHE A 130 -0.68 0.76 -3.25
CA PHE A 130 -1.49 -0.26 -2.61
C PHE A 130 -1.89 0.15 -1.19
N THR A 131 -0.98 0.68 -0.36
CA THR A 131 -1.32 1.13 1.01
C THR A 131 -2.32 2.29 1.01
N LEU A 132 -2.12 3.30 0.15
CA LEU A 132 -3.05 4.40 -0.03
C LEU A 132 -4.46 3.92 -0.42
N VAL A 133 -4.56 3.07 -1.45
CA VAL A 133 -5.86 2.54 -1.90
C VAL A 133 -6.46 1.58 -0.88
N ARG A 134 -5.64 0.86 -0.10
CA ARG A 134 -6.09 -0.01 0.99
C ARG A 134 -6.80 0.78 2.09
N ALA A 135 -6.29 1.95 2.47
CA ALA A 135 -6.96 2.83 3.43
C ALA A 135 -8.38 3.22 2.95
N VAL A 136 -8.53 3.54 1.65
CA VAL A 136 -9.84 3.83 1.06
C VAL A 136 -10.74 2.59 1.01
N PHE A 137 -10.18 1.45 0.60
CA PHE A 137 -10.89 0.17 0.53
C PHE A 137 -11.47 -0.25 1.88
N ARG A 138 -10.73 -0.06 2.99
CA ARG A 138 -11.22 -0.38 4.35
C ARG A 138 -12.54 0.33 4.67
N ARG A 139 -12.78 1.53 4.13
CA ARG A 139 -14.02 2.28 4.32
C ARG A 139 -15.09 1.98 3.28
N TYR A 140 -14.69 1.67 2.05
CA TYR A 140 -15.60 1.48 0.91
C TYR A 140 -15.28 0.19 0.12
N PRO A 141 -15.41 -0.99 0.74
CA PRO A 141 -14.92 -2.24 0.16
C PRO A 141 -15.63 -2.61 -1.15
N GLY A 142 -16.95 -2.42 -1.23
CA GLY A 142 -17.72 -2.75 -2.44
C GLY A 142 -17.32 -1.91 -3.66
N ARG A 143 -17.03 -0.62 -3.47
CA ARG A 143 -16.73 0.31 -4.57
C ARG A 143 -15.31 0.14 -5.10
N TYR A 144 -14.34 -0.11 -4.23
CA TYR A 144 -12.92 -0.12 -4.59
C TYR A 144 -12.28 -1.50 -4.62
N ARG A 145 -13.07 -2.57 -4.44
CA ARG A 145 -12.60 -3.95 -4.62
C ARG A 145 -11.85 -4.18 -5.94
N PRO A 146 -12.35 -3.75 -7.13
CA PRO A 146 -11.65 -4.01 -8.38
C PRO A 146 -10.26 -3.34 -8.43
N TYR A 147 -10.14 -2.14 -7.84
CA TYR A 147 -8.92 -1.36 -7.83
C TYR A 147 -7.85 -1.98 -6.93
N ILE A 148 -8.20 -2.32 -5.69
CA ILE A 148 -7.23 -2.92 -4.75
C ILE A 148 -6.78 -4.30 -5.23
N MET A 149 -7.69 -5.07 -5.85
CA MET A 149 -7.35 -6.35 -6.48
C MET A 149 -6.37 -6.18 -7.64
N ALA A 150 -6.58 -5.20 -8.51
CA ALA A 150 -5.69 -4.94 -9.64
C ALA A 150 -4.27 -4.57 -9.16
N LEU A 151 -4.15 -3.64 -8.20
CA LEU A 151 -2.86 -3.26 -7.62
C LEU A 151 -2.20 -4.44 -6.89
N GLY A 152 -2.97 -5.22 -6.16
CA GLY A 152 -2.49 -6.40 -5.47
C GLY A 152 -1.90 -7.44 -6.42
N ARG A 153 -2.57 -7.70 -7.55
CA ARG A 153 -2.08 -8.62 -8.59
C ARG A 153 -0.83 -8.11 -9.29
N GLU A 154 -0.74 -6.81 -9.53
CA GLU A 154 0.48 -6.17 -10.06
C GLU A 154 1.67 -6.40 -9.12
N LEU A 155 1.45 -6.29 -7.81
CA LEU A 155 2.48 -6.57 -6.80
C LEU A 155 2.85 -8.05 -6.71
N ILE A 156 1.88 -8.97 -6.76
CA ILE A 156 2.14 -10.43 -6.72
C ILE A 156 2.96 -10.88 -7.94
N SER A 157 2.65 -10.33 -9.12
CA SER A 157 3.25 -10.76 -10.40
C SER A 157 4.45 -9.92 -10.84
N GLY A 158 4.76 -8.85 -10.12
CA GLY A 158 5.86 -7.94 -10.41
C GLY A 158 7.21 -8.46 -9.90
N THR A 159 8.17 -7.55 -9.77
CA THR A 159 9.47 -7.85 -9.15
C THR A 159 9.25 -8.17 -7.68
N PHE A 160 9.72 -9.35 -7.25
CA PHE A 160 9.63 -9.74 -5.84
C PHE A 160 10.46 -8.78 -4.97
N ASP A 161 9.82 -8.26 -3.93
CA ASP A 161 10.39 -7.36 -2.94
C ASP A 161 9.96 -7.75 -1.51
N GLU A 162 10.44 -7.01 -0.52
CA GLU A 162 10.13 -7.22 0.90
C GLU A 162 8.63 -7.10 1.24
N HIS A 163 7.82 -6.46 0.38
CA HIS A 163 6.38 -6.24 0.62
C HIS A 163 5.49 -7.26 -0.10
N THR A 164 6.05 -7.99 -1.07
CA THR A 164 5.31 -8.93 -1.91
C THR A 164 4.58 -9.97 -1.06
N ILE A 165 5.24 -10.52 -0.04
CA ILE A 165 4.64 -11.51 0.88
C ILE A 165 3.50 -10.91 1.68
N ASP A 166 3.71 -9.74 2.27
CA ASP A 166 2.70 -9.10 3.11
C ASP A 166 1.44 -8.73 2.31
N VAL A 167 1.63 -8.24 1.09
CA VAL A 167 0.52 -7.95 0.17
C VAL A 167 -0.20 -9.23 -0.23
N THR A 168 0.54 -10.28 -0.59
CA THR A 168 -0.04 -11.57 -0.99
C THR A 168 -0.88 -12.18 0.12
N LEU A 169 -0.36 -12.20 1.34
CA LEU A 169 -1.07 -12.71 2.52
C LEU A 169 -2.30 -11.86 2.84
N TRP A 170 -2.18 -10.53 2.77
CA TRP A 170 -3.32 -9.64 2.99
C TRP A 170 -4.44 -9.90 1.97
N LEU A 171 -4.10 -10.05 0.69
CA LEU A 171 -5.06 -10.34 -0.37
C LEU A 171 -5.73 -11.70 -0.16
N LEU A 172 -4.94 -12.73 0.15
CA LEU A 172 -5.46 -14.06 0.47
C LEU A 172 -6.44 -14.01 1.65
N GLN A 173 -6.11 -13.31 2.73
CA GLN A 173 -7.01 -13.15 3.88
C GLN A 173 -8.29 -12.38 3.54
N LYS A 174 -8.24 -11.44 2.59
CA LYS A 174 -9.39 -10.61 2.22
C LYS A 174 -10.28 -11.19 1.14
N PHE A 175 -9.72 -11.96 0.23
CA PHE A 175 -10.41 -12.39 -0.99
C PHE A 175 -10.40 -13.91 -1.18
N GLY A 176 -9.63 -14.65 -0.38
CA GLY A 176 -9.66 -16.10 -0.31
C GLY A 176 -9.45 -16.77 -1.66
N ALA A 177 -10.39 -17.63 -2.05
CA ALA A 177 -10.30 -18.45 -3.26
C ALA A 177 -10.19 -17.65 -4.57
N GLU A 178 -10.59 -16.37 -4.59
CA GLU A 178 -10.47 -15.52 -5.77
C GLU A 178 -9.00 -15.25 -6.18
N LEU A 179 -8.06 -15.47 -5.25
CA LEU A 179 -6.63 -15.31 -5.47
C LEU A 179 -5.96 -16.59 -5.98
N LEU A 180 -6.66 -17.72 -6.07
CA LEU A 180 -6.06 -19.00 -6.48
C LEU A 180 -5.24 -18.91 -7.78
N PRO A 181 -5.73 -18.29 -8.87
CA PRO A 181 -4.94 -18.19 -10.10
C PRO A 181 -3.64 -17.40 -9.90
N ASP A 182 -3.70 -16.33 -9.11
CA ASP A 182 -2.57 -15.45 -8.82
C ASP A 182 -1.54 -16.18 -7.92
N LEU A 183 -2.02 -16.92 -6.91
CA LEU A 183 -1.18 -17.74 -6.02
C LEU A 183 -0.50 -18.90 -6.75
N VAL A 184 -1.18 -19.54 -7.70
CA VAL A 184 -0.57 -20.60 -8.53
C VAL A 184 0.58 -20.03 -9.36
N SER A 185 0.36 -18.88 -10.02
CA SER A 185 1.42 -18.19 -10.76
C SER A 185 2.58 -17.79 -9.85
N PHE A 186 2.27 -17.28 -8.66
CA PHE A 186 3.26 -16.90 -7.66
C PHE A 186 4.12 -18.08 -7.18
N MET A 187 3.52 -19.25 -6.94
CA MET A 187 4.27 -20.46 -6.54
C MET A 187 5.18 -20.98 -7.65
N ARG A 188 4.78 -20.81 -8.92
CA ARG A 188 5.55 -21.25 -10.09
C ARG A 188 6.69 -20.32 -10.49
N ALA A 189 6.66 -19.07 -10.04
CA ALA A 189 7.76 -18.16 -10.29
C ALA A 189 9.05 -18.71 -9.65
N ASP A 190 10.20 -18.44 -10.25
CA ASP A 190 11.48 -18.90 -9.70
C ASP A 190 11.86 -18.11 -8.43
N GLY A 191 12.65 -18.74 -7.55
CA GLY A 191 13.22 -18.12 -6.36
C GLY A 191 12.25 -17.94 -5.17
N HIS A 192 12.78 -17.42 -4.06
CA HIS A 192 12.03 -17.08 -2.84
C HIS A 192 11.23 -18.25 -2.22
N GLY A 193 11.76 -19.48 -2.30
CA GLY A 193 11.06 -20.66 -1.83
C GLY A 193 10.69 -20.59 -0.35
N GLN A 194 11.60 -20.11 0.51
CA GLN A 194 11.35 -19.97 1.95
C GLN A 194 10.22 -18.99 2.25
N GLU A 195 10.21 -17.85 1.58
CA GLU A 195 9.16 -16.84 1.72
C GLU A 195 7.80 -17.36 1.21
N LYS A 196 7.82 -18.10 0.09
CA LYS A 196 6.63 -18.74 -0.49
C LYS A 196 6.02 -19.79 0.42
N ILE A 197 6.82 -20.49 1.24
CA ILE A 197 6.30 -21.46 2.23
C ILE A 197 5.31 -20.79 3.19
N LYS A 198 5.55 -19.52 3.58
CA LYS A 198 4.61 -18.77 4.43
C LYS A 198 3.25 -18.60 3.74
N VAL A 199 3.26 -18.18 2.48
CA VAL A 199 2.04 -18.01 1.67
C VAL A 199 1.33 -19.35 1.45
N LEU A 200 2.07 -20.42 1.17
CA LEU A 200 1.53 -21.77 1.02
C LEU A 200 0.82 -22.24 2.30
N THR A 201 1.46 -22.03 3.45
CA THR A 201 0.91 -22.44 4.76
C THR A 201 -0.40 -21.72 5.04
N ASP A 202 -0.43 -20.39 4.88
CA ASP A 202 -1.65 -19.59 5.06
C ASP A 202 -2.74 -19.99 4.06
N ALA A 203 -2.39 -20.28 2.80
CA ALA A 203 -3.36 -20.72 1.79
C ALA A 203 -4.02 -22.04 2.19
N VAL A 204 -3.25 -23.01 2.66
CA VAL A 204 -3.77 -24.30 3.15
C VAL A 204 -4.65 -24.09 4.39
N GLN A 205 -4.22 -23.25 5.33
CA GLN A 205 -4.98 -22.98 6.54
C GLN A 205 -6.32 -22.29 6.26
N LEU A 206 -6.34 -21.32 5.34
CA LEU A 206 -7.52 -20.51 5.05
C LEU A 206 -8.49 -21.16 4.06
N LEU A 207 -7.97 -21.90 3.08
CA LEU A 207 -8.77 -22.46 1.99
C LEU A 207 -8.99 -23.98 2.12
N GLY A 208 -8.24 -24.66 2.99
CA GLY A 208 -8.32 -26.12 3.16
C GLY A 208 -8.10 -26.84 1.83
N GLY A 209 -9.01 -27.75 1.48
CA GLY A 209 -8.94 -28.50 0.22
C GLY A 209 -9.00 -27.65 -1.05
N ALA A 210 -9.57 -26.44 -0.99
CA ALA A 210 -9.59 -25.53 -2.14
C ALA A 210 -8.18 -24.97 -2.47
N ALA A 211 -7.21 -25.08 -1.56
CA ALA A 211 -5.82 -24.72 -1.81
C ALA A 211 -5.09 -25.69 -2.76
N LEU A 212 -5.69 -26.84 -3.11
CA LEU A 212 -5.03 -27.91 -3.87
C LEU A 212 -4.21 -27.41 -5.08
N PRO A 213 -4.71 -26.50 -5.95
CA PRO A 213 -3.92 -26.00 -7.08
C PRO A 213 -2.62 -25.29 -6.67
N VAL A 214 -2.66 -24.53 -5.57
CA VAL A 214 -1.49 -23.81 -5.02
C VAL A 214 -0.49 -24.81 -4.45
N VAL A 215 -0.99 -25.82 -3.74
CA VAL A 215 -0.14 -26.86 -3.15
C VAL A 215 0.54 -27.71 -4.23
N THR A 216 -0.19 -28.12 -5.28
CA THR A 216 0.40 -28.81 -6.43
C THR A 216 1.46 -27.95 -7.11
N ALA A 217 1.17 -26.66 -7.33
CA ALA A 217 2.14 -25.73 -7.92
C ALA A 217 3.42 -25.59 -7.07
N ALA A 218 3.30 -25.58 -5.73
CA ALA A 218 4.45 -25.55 -4.84
C ALA A 218 5.23 -26.88 -4.86
N ALA A 219 4.54 -28.02 -4.92
CA ALA A 219 5.17 -29.35 -4.98
C ALA A 219 5.99 -29.55 -6.27
N ASP A 220 5.56 -28.94 -7.37
CA ASP A 220 6.25 -28.95 -8.67
C ASP A 220 7.40 -27.92 -8.78
N SER A 221 7.69 -27.19 -7.69
CA SER A 221 8.75 -26.17 -7.67
C SER A 221 10.14 -26.77 -7.87
N THR A 222 11.03 -25.99 -8.49
CA THR A 222 12.47 -26.30 -8.58
C THR A 222 13.20 -26.01 -7.26
N ASP A 223 12.61 -25.22 -6.37
CA ASP A 223 13.11 -25.00 -5.01
C ASP A 223 12.76 -26.21 -4.12
N ALA A 224 13.79 -26.91 -3.65
CA ALA A 224 13.63 -28.16 -2.89
C ALA A 224 12.84 -27.98 -1.59
N ALA A 225 12.98 -26.84 -0.90
CA ALA A 225 12.26 -26.59 0.35
C ALA A 225 10.78 -26.31 0.07
N LEU A 226 10.47 -25.53 -0.95
CA LEU A 226 9.08 -25.28 -1.36
C LEU A 226 8.42 -26.56 -1.89
N ALA A 227 9.13 -27.35 -2.70
CA ALA A 227 8.66 -28.63 -3.22
C ALA A 227 8.34 -29.63 -2.10
N GLN A 228 9.20 -29.72 -1.10
CA GLN A 228 8.97 -30.54 0.08
C GLN A 228 7.73 -30.06 0.85
N ALA A 229 7.63 -28.76 1.14
CA ALA A 229 6.48 -28.19 1.85
C ALA A 229 5.16 -28.43 1.10
N GLY A 230 5.17 -28.28 -0.23
CA GLY A 230 4.04 -28.60 -1.10
C GLY A 230 3.65 -30.07 -1.01
N THR A 231 4.63 -30.98 -1.10
CA THR A 231 4.38 -32.43 -1.01
C THR A 231 3.80 -32.83 0.35
N GLU A 232 4.29 -32.25 1.44
CA GLU A 232 3.77 -32.48 2.79
C GLU A 232 2.33 -31.97 2.94
N ALA A 233 2.04 -30.77 2.42
CA ALA A 233 0.70 -30.22 2.40
C ALA A 233 -0.27 -31.05 1.53
N LEU A 234 0.17 -31.61 0.39
CA LEU A 234 -0.65 -32.51 -0.44
C LEU A 234 -1.10 -33.74 0.35
N LYS A 235 -0.18 -34.34 1.11
CA LYS A 235 -0.50 -35.51 1.97
C LYS A 235 -1.55 -35.15 3.01
N ARG A 236 -1.49 -33.95 3.60
CA ARG A 236 -2.47 -33.49 4.60
C ARG A 236 -3.84 -33.25 3.96
N ILE A 237 -3.90 -32.65 2.77
CA ILE A 237 -5.18 -32.41 2.08
C ILE A 237 -5.81 -33.73 1.62
N GLY A 238 -5.04 -34.67 1.09
CA GLY A 238 -5.55 -35.97 0.64
C GLY A 238 -5.96 -36.94 1.75
N GLN A 239 -5.74 -36.57 3.02
CA GLN A 239 -6.18 -37.32 4.20
C GLN A 239 -7.51 -36.81 4.79
N VAL A 240 -8.05 -35.70 4.28
CA VAL A 240 -9.34 -35.10 4.67
C VAL A 240 -10.43 -35.52 3.70
#